data_AF-A0A2S9FCZ8-F1
#
_entry.id   AF-A0A2S9FCZ8-F1
#
_cell.length_a   1.000
_cell.length_b   1.000
_cell.length_c   1.000
_cell.angle_alpha   90.00
_cell.angle_beta   90.00
_cell.angle_gamma   90.00
#
_symmetry.space_group_name_H-M   'P 1'
#
loop_
_entity.id
_entity.type
_entity.pdbx_description
1 polymer ?
#
loop_
_entity_poly.entity_id
_entity_poly.type
_entity_poly.pdbx_seq_one_letter_code
_entity_poly.pdbx_strand_id
1 'polypeptide(L)'
;VARYEAVRSSLDLGLREAPVIPYGTVSYVPSAAIICRRSALIDVGGFDESLASGEDVDLCWRLNEAGARLRYEPIALVAHDHRTELRKWFARKSFYGGSAAPLTIRHPGKTAPLVISGWTLVVWMLVALGSGIGYLASVAVAAITGRRIAKSLASVQTEPMEVAVVAAHGLWSAALQLASAICRHYWPIALIAAVLSQRCRRVVVVAAVLDGVFDWATRNGNADEDTKRVGLLTYILLKRLDDIAYGLGLWTGVVRERHAGALKPQIRT
;
A
#
# COMPACT_ATOMS: atom_id res chain seq x y z
N VAL A 1 -9.86 0.66 -19.00
CA VAL A 1 -10.15 0.88 -17.57
C VAL A 1 -10.97 -0.25 -16.99
N ALA A 2 -12.14 -0.61 -17.55
CA ALA A 2 -12.97 -1.72 -17.04
C ALA A 2 -12.18 -3.03 -16.79
N ARG A 3 -11.41 -3.51 -17.77
CA ARG A 3 -10.55 -4.71 -17.63
C ARG A 3 -9.45 -4.57 -16.57
N TYR A 4 -8.95 -3.36 -16.34
CA TYR A 4 -7.98 -3.10 -15.29
C TYR A 4 -8.67 -3.11 -13.91
N GLU A 5 -9.85 -2.50 -13.80
CA GLU A 5 -10.62 -2.48 -12.55
C GLU A 5 -11.11 -3.88 -12.17
N ALA A 6 -11.42 -4.75 -13.14
CA ALA A 6 -11.76 -6.15 -12.90
C ALA A 6 -10.62 -6.95 -12.23
N VAL A 7 -9.36 -6.59 -12.50
CA VAL A 7 -8.17 -7.26 -11.93
C VAL A 7 -7.62 -6.52 -10.70
N ARG A 8 -7.87 -5.20 -10.63
CA ARG A 8 -7.35 -4.31 -9.59
C ARG A 8 -8.42 -3.37 -9.06
N SER A 9 -9.50 -3.95 -8.55
CA SER A 9 -10.54 -3.20 -7.85
C SER A 9 -10.02 -2.69 -6.51
N SER A 10 -10.52 -1.53 -6.07
CA SER A 10 -10.30 -1.06 -4.69
C SER A 10 -11.13 -1.84 -3.68
N LEU A 11 -12.13 -2.61 -4.15
CA LEU A 11 -13.03 -3.40 -3.32
C LEU A 11 -12.57 -4.84 -3.13
N ASP A 12 -11.65 -5.31 -3.98
CA ASP A 12 -11.08 -6.66 -3.90
C ASP A 12 -9.72 -6.59 -3.20
N LEU A 13 -9.65 -7.27 -2.05
CA LEU A 13 -8.52 -7.23 -1.12
C LEU A 13 -7.62 -8.46 -1.26
N GLY A 14 -7.94 -9.38 -2.17
CA GLY A 14 -7.10 -10.50 -2.57
C GLY A 14 -7.77 -11.86 -2.43
N LEU A 15 -7.01 -12.92 -2.70
CA LEU A 15 -7.54 -14.29 -2.75
C LEU A 15 -7.39 -15.07 -1.44
N ARG A 16 -6.75 -14.47 -0.42
CA ARG A 16 -6.45 -15.15 0.83
C ARG A 16 -7.30 -14.60 1.94
N GLU A 17 -7.89 -15.51 2.70
CA GLU A 17 -8.48 -15.19 3.98
C GLU A 17 -7.43 -14.53 4.88
N ALA A 18 -7.85 -13.47 5.57
CA ALA A 18 -6.99 -12.74 6.49
C ALA A 18 -7.79 -12.14 7.66
N PRO A 19 -7.19 -12.04 8.85
CA PRO A 19 -7.72 -11.18 9.89
C PRO A 19 -7.71 -9.72 9.40
N VAL A 20 -8.79 -8.99 9.65
CA VAL A 20 -8.91 -7.59 9.27
C VAL A 20 -8.42 -6.75 10.44
N ILE A 21 -7.17 -6.32 10.39
CA ILE A 21 -6.50 -5.59 11.48
C ILE A 21 -5.69 -4.42 10.93
N PRO A 22 -5.57 -3.30 11.69
CA PRO A 22 -4.67 -2.22 11.33
C PRO A 22 -3.25 -2.74 11.06
N TYR A 23 -2.59 -2.23 10.03
CA TYR A 23 -1.24 -2.64 9.58
C TYR A 23 -1.11 -4.10 9.08
N GLY A 24 -2.20 -4.86 9.03
CA GLY A 24 -2.24 -6.19 8.42
C GLY A 24 -2.27 -6.15 6.89
N THR A 25 -2.25 -7.33 6.27
CA THR A 25 -2.42 -7.49 4.81
C THR A 25 -3.79 -7.02 4.35
N VAL A 26 -4.80 -7.15 5.22
CA VAL A 26 -6.13 -6.60 5.05
C VAL A 26 -6.42 -5.69 6.26
N SER A 27 -6.55 -4.39 6.01
CA SER A 27 -6.69 -3.39 7.08
C SER A 27 -8.13 -2.95 7.34
N TYR A 28 -9.03 -3.23 6.40
CA TYR A 28 -10.47 -2.98 6.46
C TYR A 28 -11.19 -3.89 5.46
N VAL A 29 -12.52 -3.91 5.48
CA VAL A 29 -13.35 -4.51 4.41
C VAL A 29 -14.33 -3.47 3.89
N PRO A 30 -14.62 -3.42 2.58
CA PRO A 30 -15.44 -2.37 2.01
C PRO A 30 -16.91 -2.49 2.42
N SER A 31 -17.58 -1.35 2.60
CA SER A 31 -19.03 -1.30 2.89
C SER A 31 -19.89 -1.94 1.79
N ALA A 32 -19.34 -2.15 0.59
CA ALA A 32 -19.99 -2.84 -0.53
C ALA A 32 -20.32 -4.32 -0.25
N ALA A 33 -19.56 -4.99 0.63
CA ALA A 33 -19.75 -6.41 0.94
C ALA A 33 -19.30 -6.72 2.39
N ILE A 34 -20.08 -6.26 3.36
CA ILE A 34 -19.81 -6.44 4.79
C ILE A 34 -21.03 -7.01 5.52
N ILE A 35 -20.77 -7.94 6.45
CA ILE A 35 -21.79 -8.48 7.37
C ILE A 35 -21.30 -8.26 8.80
N CYS A 36 -22.14 -7.64 9.62
CA CYS A 36 -21.83 -7.38 11.02
C CYS A 36 -22.99 -7.79 11.93
N ARG A 37 -22.68 -8.17 13.17
CA ARG A 37 -23.70 -8.31 14.21
C ARG A 37 -24.31 -6.95 14.50
N ARG A 38 -25.64 -6.86 14.50
CA ARG A 38 -26.37 -5.61 14.81
C ARG A 38 -25.94 -5.00 16.13
N SER A 39 -25.77 -5.81 17.18
CA SER A 39 -25.33 -5.33 18.50
C SER A 39 -23.97 -4.65 18.42
N ALA A 40 -22.97 -5.30 17.80
CA ALA A 40 -21.63 -4.75 17.66
C ALA A 40 -21.62 -3.42 16.87
N LEU A 41 -22.48 -3.27 15.86
CA LEU A 41 -22.63 -1.99 15.15
C LEU A 41 -23.20 -0.89 16.03
N ILE A 42 -24.24 -1.21 16.82
CA ILE A 42 -24.85 -0.26 17.75
C ILE A 42 -23.84 0.15 18.83
N ASP A 43 -23.09 -0.81 19.37
CA ASP A 43 -22.12 -0.58 20.45
C ASP A 43 -21.00 0.39 20.06
N VAL A 44 -20.58 0.38 18.78
CA VAL A 44 -19.57 1.32 18.27
C VAL A 44 -20.16 2.59 17.66
N GLY A 45 -21.49 2.76 17.67
CA GLY A 45 -22.16 3.95 17.13
C GLY A 45 -22.37 3.96 15.61
N GLY A 46 -22.30 2.80 14.93
CA GLY A 46 -22.56 2.68 13.49
C GLY A 46 -21.49 3.32 12.61
N PHE A 47 -21.86 3.71 11.38
CA PHE A 47 -21.00 4.47 10.47
C PHE A 47 -20.94 5.94 10.87
N ASP A 48 -19.77 6.56 10.79
CA ASP A 48 -19.64 8.00 10.99
C ASP A 48 -20.11 8.74 9.73
N GLU A 49 -21.33 9.31 9.77
CA GLU A 49 -21.94 10.03 8.66
C GLU A 49 -21.21 11.32 8.27
N SER A 50 -20.28 11.80 9.11
CA SER A 50 -19.43 12.95 8.76
C SER A 50 -18.30 12.59 7.79
N LEU A 51 -18.03 11.30 7.58
CA LEU A 51 -17.06 10.82 6.60
C LEU A 51 -17.75 10.62 5.24
N ALA A 52 -17.36 11.46 4.26
CA ALA A 52 -17.79 11.26 2.88
C ALA A 52 -17.19 10.00 2.24
N SER A 53 -16.02 9.55 2.71
CA SER A 53 -15.34 8.34 2.26
C SER A 53 -14.43 7.80 3.36
N GLY A 54 -14.21 6.49 3.37
CA GLY A 54 -13.39 5.82 4.37
C GLY A 54 -14.17 5.49 5.64
N GLU A 55 -15.49 5.61 5.60
CA GLU A 55 -16.41 5.23 6.67
C GLU A 55 -16.30 3.73 7.02
N ASP A 56 -16.00 2.90 6.02
CA ASP A 56 -15.75 1.47 6.14
C ASP A 56 -14.43 1.17 6.86
N VAL A 57 -13.36 1.91 6.53
CA VAL A 57 -12.06 1.85 7.21
C VAL A 57 -12.21 2.25 8.67
N ASP A 58 -12.87 3.38 8.93
CA ASP A 58 -13.13 3.91 10.28
C ASP A 58 -13.94 2.90 11.12
N LEU A 59 -15.01 2.34 10.57
CA LEU A 59 -15.83 1.34 11.24
C LEU A 59 -15.02 0.08 11.59
N CYS A 60 -14.23 -0.45 10.64
CA CYS A 60 -13.41 -1.64 10.88
C CYS A 60 -12.38 -1.41 12.01
N TRP A 61 -11.82 -0.21 12.09
CA TRP A 61 -10.85 0.14 13.13
C TRP A 61 -11.51 0.32 14.49
N ARG A 62 -12.66 0.99 14.57
CA ARG A 62 -13.43 1.11 15.82
C ARG A 62 -13.92 -0.25 16.33
N LEU A 63 -14.37 -1.14 15.44
CA LEU A 63 -14.76 -2.50 15.84
C LEU A 63 -13.57 -3.29 16.39
N ASN A 64 -12.38 -3.20 15.76
CA ASN A 64 -11.17 -3.82 16.31
C ASN A 64 -10.78 -3.24 17.68
N GLU A 65 -10.89 -1.92 17.86
CA GLU A 65 -10.63 -1.26 19.16
C GLU A 65 -11.63 -1.68 20.24
N ALA A 66 -12.87 -1.95 19.86
CA ALA A 66 -13.89 -2.53 20.74
C ALA A 66 -13.67 -4.04 21.02
N GLY A 67 -12.59 -4.64 20.53
CA GLY A 67 -12.24 -6.04 20.75
C GLY A 67 -12.96 -7.03 19.85
N ALA A 68 -13.67 -6.56 18.81
CA ALA A 68 -14.28 -7.44 17.83
C ALA A 68 -13.21 -8.11 16.96
N ARG A 69 -13.51 -9.34 16.51
CA ARG A 69 -12.67 -10.07 15.56
C ARG A 69 -13.28 -9.96 14.17
N LEU A 70 -12.55 -9.36 13.23
CA LEU A 70 -12.97 -9.19 11.85
C LEU A 70 -12.15 -10.11 10.93
N ARG A 71 -12.79 -10.63 9.89
CA ARG A 71 -12.24 -11.62 8.97
C ARG A 71 -12.65 -11.27 7.54
N TYR A 72 -11.69 -11.30 6.62
CA TYR A 72 -11.94 -11.16 5.20
C TYR A 72 -12.17 -12.54 4.60
N GLU A 73 -13.31 -12.74 3.94
CA GLU A 73 -13.71 -14.00 3.31
C GLU A 73 -13.65 -13.87 1.78
N PRO A 74 -12.61 -14.39 1.12
CA PRO A 74 -12.45 -14.21 -0.33
C PRO A 74 -13.47 -15.00 -1.18
N ILE A 75 -14.12 -16.04 -0.63
CA ILE A 75 -15.11 -16.82 -1.40
C ILE A 75 -16.53 -16.22 -1.35
N ALA A 76 -16.77 -15.22 -0.50
CA ALA A 76 -18.04 -14.52 -0.42
C ALA A 76 -18.09 -13.41 -1.48
N LEU A 77 -18.69 -13.73 -2.64
CA LEU A 77 -18.67 -12.86 -3.80
C LEU A 77 -19.94 -12.00 -3.90
N VAL A 78 -19.76 -10.71 -4.19
CA VAL A 78 -20.84 -9.76 -4.50
C VAL A 78 -20.52 -9.10 -5.82
N ALA A 79 -21.48 -9.12 -6.75
CA ALA A 79 -21.36 -8.41 -8.01
C ALA A 79 -21.48 -6.90 -7.77
N HIS A 80 -20.51 -6.13 -8.28
CA HIS A 80 -20.50 -4.68 -8.15
C HIS A 80 -20.26 -4.04 -9.52
N ASP A 81 -21.12 -3.08 -9.89
CA ASP A 81 -20.99 -2.36 -11.15
C ASP A 81 -19.83 -1.36 -11.10
N HIS A 82 -18.87 -1.54 -12.00
CA HIS A 82 -17.70 -0.69 -12.09
C HIS A 82 -17.89 0.41 -13.14
N ARG A 83 -17.32 1.58 -12.87
CA ARG A 83 -17.30 2.69 -13.83
C ARG A 83 -16.38 2.35 -15.00
N THR A 84 -16.90 2.40 -16.21
CA THR A 84 -16.16 2.07 -17.44
C THR A 84 -15.47 3.30 -18.06
N GLU A 85 -16.00 4.49 -17.80
CA GLU A 85 -15.44 5.77 -18.25
C GLU A 85 -14.22 6.20 -17.43
N LEU A 86 -13.11 6.48 -18.11
CA LEU A 86 -11.83 6.87 -17.49
C LEU A 86 -11.98 8.07 -16.55
N ARG A 87 -12.72 9.12 -16.95
CA ARG A 87 -12.91 10.32 -16.13
C ARG A 87 -13.64 10.02 -14.81
N LYS A 88 -14.74 9.26 -14.88
CA LYS A 88 -15.53 8.87 -13.70
C LYS A 88 -14.75 7.94 -12.78
N TRP A 89 -13.96 7.03 -13.36
CA TRP A 89 -13.07 6.14 -12.62
C TRP A 89 -11.97 6.93 -11.89
N PHE A 90 -11.29 7.85 -12.59
CA PHE A 90 -10.24 8.70 -12.02
C PHE A 90 -10.77 9.55 -10.86
N ALA A 91 -11.92 10.19 -11.06
CA ALA A 91 -12.57 10.96 -10.00
C ALA A 91 -12.89 10.11 -8.76
N ARG A 92 -13.29 8.84 -8.95
CA ARG A 92 -13.56 7.90 -7.85
C ARG A 92 -12.29 7.49 -7.10
N LYS A 93 -11.18 7.21 -7.80
CA LYS A 93 -9.90 6.91 -7.14
C LYS A 93 -9.37 8.11 -6.36
N SER A 94 -9.52 9.32 -6.90
CA SER A 94 -9.22 10.57 -6.17
C SER A 94 -10.11 10.78 -4.95
N PHE A 95 -11.41 10.51 -5.08
CA PHE A 95 -12.33 10.55 -3.94
C PHE A 95 -11.88 9.64 -2.79
N TYR A 96 -11.45 8.40 -3.09
CA TYR A 96 -10.88 7.48 -2.09
C TYR A 96 -9.57 7.98 -1.50
N GLY A 97 -8.71 8.64 -2.27
CA GLY A 97 -7.49 9.26 -1.74
C GLY A 97 -7.79 10.33 -0.68
N GLY A 98 -8.87 11.08 -0.88
CA GLY A 98 -9.28 12.18 0.00
C GLY A 98 -9.72 11.75 1.41
N SER A 99 -9.96 10.46 1.67
CA SER A 99 -10.32 9.95 2.99
C SER A 99 -9.14 9.82 3.96
N ALA A 100 -7.92 9.73 3.44
CA ALA A 100 -6.74 9.42 4.24
C ALA A 100 -6.44 10.46 5.34
N ALA A 101 -6.62 11.76 5.05
CA ALA A 101 -6.41 12.82 6.05
C ALA A 101 -7.49 12.82 7.15
N PRO A 102 -8.81 12.79 6.85
CA PRO A 102 -9.86 12.61 7.86
C PRO A 102 -9.70 11.35 8.72
N LEU A 103 -9.26 10.24 8.12
CA LEU A 103 -8.97 8.99 8.83
C LEU A 103 -7.79 9.13 9.78
N THR A 104 -6.75 9.87 9.36
CA THR A 104 -5.57 10.08 10.21
C THR A 104 -5.89 10.92 11.45
N ILE A 105 -6.78 11.91 11.32
CA ILE A 105 -7.22 12.75 12.45
C ILE A 105 -7.97 11.91 13.48
N ARG A 106 -8.85 11.01 13.03
CA ARG A 106 -9.63 10.12 13.90
C ARG A 106 -8.79 8.98 14.49
N HIS A 107 -7.88 8.43 13.69
CA HIS A 107 -7.05 7.27 14.04
C HIS A 107 -5.56 7.57 13.83
N PRO A 108 -4.94 8.38 14.71
CA PRO A 108 -3.54 8.75 14.57
C PRO A 108 -2.62 7.52 14.47
N GLY A 109 -1.80 7.49 13.41
CA GLY A 109 -0.81 6.44 13.16
C GLY A 109 -1.30 5.29 12.28
N LYS A 110 -2.60 5.00 12.16
CA LYS A 110 -3.07 3.82 11.41
C LYS A 110 -3.04 3.94 9.89
N THR A 111 -2.81 5.15 9.39
CA THR A 111 -2.84 5.53 7.96
C THR A 111 -1.46 5.68 7.33
N ALA A 112 -0.40 5.21 8.00
CA ALA A 112 0.97 5.40 7.53
C ALA A 112 1.16 4.83 6.11
N PRO A 113 1.60 5.64 5.14
CA PRO A 113 1.76 5.20 3.74
C PRO A 113 2.92 4.22 3.55
N LEU A 114 3.82 4.16 4.54
CA LEU A 114 5.01 3.33 4.55
C LEU A 114 5.33 2.93 5.99
N VAL A 115 5.53 1.64 6.23
CA VAL A 115 6.05 1.10 7.48
C VAL A 115 7.36 0.38 7.18
N ILE A 116 8.49 0.99 7.52
CA ILE A 116 9.82 0.50 7.13
C ILE A 116 10.79 0.56 8.32
N SER A 117 11.74 -0.39 8.39
CA SER A 117 12.84 -0.28 9.35
C SER A 117 13.80 0.84 8.96
N GLY A 118 14.32 1.58 9.95
CA GLY A 118 15.31 2.63 9.71
C GLY A 118 16.55 2.13 8.97
N TRP A 119 17.03 0.93 9.27
CA TRP A 119 18.18 0.31 8.59
C TRP A 119 17.90 0.01 7.12
N THR A 120 16.71 -0.54 6.83
CA THR A 120 16.30 -0.84 5.46
C THR A 120 16.12 0.44 4.65
N LEU A 121 15.61 1.51 5.26
CA LEU A 121 15.53 2.82 4.62
C LEU A 121 16.93 3.34 4.25
N VAL A 122 17.92 3.20 5.15
CA VAL A 122 19.32 3.59 4.86
C VAL A 122 19.90 2.78 3.69
N VAL A 123 19.69 1.46 3.64
CA VAL A 123 20.12 0.61 2.52
C VAL A 123 19.58 1.16 1.19
N TRP A 124 18.28 1.44 1.13
CA TRP A 124 17.65 1.91 -0.11
C TRP A 124 18.01 3.36 -0.46
N MET A 125 18.24 4.23 0.53
CA MET A 125 18.78 5.57 0.27
C MET A 125 20.18 5.47 -0.36
N LEU A 126 21.07 4.65 0.18
CA LEU A 126 22.43 4.44 -0.35
C LEU A 126 22.41 3.86 -1.77
N VAL A 127 21.47 2.96 -2.07
CA VAL A 127 21.23 2.46 -3.44
C VAL A 127 20.76 3.60 -4.36
N ALA A 128 19.84 4.46 -3.89
CA ALA A 128 19.30 5.57 -4.67
C ALA A 128 20.35 6.66 -5.00
N LEU A 129 21.44 6.76 -4.22
CA LEU A 129 22.56 7.66 -4.55
C LEU A 129 23.23 7.29 -5.88
N GLY A 130 23.19 6.02 -6.29
CA GLY A 130 23.70 5.54 -7.58
C GLY A 130 25.21 5.69 -7.78
N SER A 131 25.98 5.79 -6.68
CA SER A 131 27.45 5.81 -6.70
C SER A 131 28.02 4.44 -6.32
N GLY A 132 29.20 4.08 -6.84
CA GLY A 132 29.85 2.80 -6.49
C GLY A 132 30.07 2.66 -4.98
N ILE A 133 30.46 3.75 -4.31
CA ILE A 133 30.59 3.80 -2.84
C ILE A 133 29.23 3.60 -2.16
N GLY A 134 28.16 4.20 -2.69
CA GLY A 134 26.80 4.01 -2.18
C GLY A 134 26.33 2.55 -2.25
N TYR A 135 26.63 1.86 -3.35
CA TYR A 135 26.35 0.43 -3.49
C TYR A 135 27.17 -0.42 -2.52
N LEU A 136 28.47 -0.16 -2.36
CA LEU A 136 29.30 -0.89 -1.39
C LEU A 136 28.81 -0.66 0.05
N ALA A 137 28.46 0.59 0.38
CA ALA A 137 27.90 0.95 1.68
C ALA A 137 26.53 0.28 1.91
N SER A 138 25.66 0.19 0.91
CA SER A 138 24.36 -0.45 1.04
C SER A 138 24.50 -1.96 1.29
N VAL A 139 25.42 -2.63 0.60
CA VAL A 139 25.75 -4.05 0.83
C VAL A 139 26.30 -4.25 2.25
N ALA A 140 27.19 -3.37 2.72
CA ALA A 140 27.73 -3.43 4.07
C ALA A 140 26.62 -3.28 5.14
N VAL A 141 25.73 -2.28 4.99
CA VAL A 141 24.61 -2.06 5.91
C VAL A 141 23.62 -3.24 5.88
N ALA A 142 23.33 -3.79 4.69
CA ALA A 142 22.48 -4.96 4.55
C ALA A 142 23.10 -6.19 5.25
N ALA A 143 24.41 -6.42 5.10
CA ALA A 143 25.11 -7.51 5.76
C ALA A 143 25.13 -7.36 7.30
N ILE A 144 25.33 -6.14 7.81
CA ILE A 144 25.26 -5.86 9.25
C ILE A 144 23.85 -6.13 9.79
N THR A 145 22.82 -5.68 9.09
CA THR A 145 21.42 -5.88 9.47
C THR A 145 21.05 -7.36 9.45
N GLY A 146 21.44 -8.09 8.39
CA GLY A 146 21.25 -9.54 8.28
C GLY A 146 21.94 -10.30 9.42
N ARG A 147 23.18 -9.93 9.78
CA ARG A 147 23.89 -10.53 10.93
C ARG A 147 23.20 -10.26 12.27
N ARG A 148 22.61 -9.07 12.46
CA ARG A 148 21.84 -8.76 13.67
C ARG A 148 20.56 -9.60 13.77
N ILE A 149 19.84 -9.74 12.66
CA ILE A 149 18.67 -10.61 12.58
C ILE A 149 19.07 -12.06 12.90
N ALA A 150 20.16 -12.56 12.30
CA ALA A 150 20.70 -13.89 12.58
C ALA A 150 21.00 -14.10 14.07
N LYS A 151 21.68 -13.13 14.71
CA LYS A 151 21.96 -13.19 16.15
C LYS A 151 20.71 -13.18 17.01
N SER A 152 19.69 -12.40 16.63
CA SER A 152 18.41 -12.37 17.35
C SER A 152 17.63 -13.67 17.21
N LEU A 153 17.77 -14.36 16.07
CA LEU A 153 17.13 -15.65 15.79
C LEU A 153 17.97 -16.84 16.26
N ALA A 154 19.17 -16.64 16.79
CA ALA A 154 20.07 -17.72 17.24
C ALA A 154 19.50 -18.56 18.41
N SER A 155 18.42 -18.11 19.05
CA SER A 155 17.66 -18.91 20.02
C SER A 155 16.78 -19.98 19.37
N VAL A 156 16.50 -19.85 18.07
CA VAL A 156 15.84 -20.83 17.22
C VAL A 156 16.94 -21.52 16.42
N GLN A 157 16.92 -22.85 16.31
CA GLN A 157 17.88 -23.61 15.48
C GLN A 157 17.59 -23.37 13.99
N THR A 158 17.79 -22.14 13.50
CA THR A 158 17.60 -21.76 12.10
C THR A 158 18.90 -21.84 11.33
N GLU A 159 18.84 -22.45 10.16
CA GLU A 159 19.97 -22.56 9.24
C GLU A 159 20.36 -21.16 8.70
N PRO A 160 21.66 -20.86 8.50
CA PRO A 160 22.11 -19.55 8.00
C PRO A 160 21.46 -19.13 6.67
N MET A 161 21.11 -20.10 5.82
CA MET A 161 20.42 -19.87 4.56
C MET A 161 18.98 -19.34 4.77
N GLU A 162 18.26 -19.85 5.76
CA GLU A 162 16.88 -19.41 6.05
C GLU A 162 16.87 -17.94 6.48
N VAL A 163 17.85 -17.55 7.30
CA VAL A 163 18.02 -16.15 7.72
C VAL A 163 18.33 -15.24 6.52
N ALA A 164 19.18 -15.70 5.59
CA ALA A 164 19.49 -14.95 4.39
C ALA A 164 18.26 -14.75 3.48
N VAL A 165 17.44 -15.79 3.32
CA VAL A 165 16.18 -15.73 2.56
C VAL A 165 15.20 -14.75 3.20
N VAL A 166 15.01 -14.81 4.52
CA VAL A 166 14.12 -13.88 5.24
C VAL A 166 14.61 -12.44 5.12
N ALA A 167 15.91 -12.19 5.27
CA ALA A 167 16.49 -10.87 5.09
C ALA A 167 16.32 -10.34 3.66
N ALA A 168 16.53 -11.19 2.65
CA ALA A 168 16.32 -10.84 1.25
C ALA A 168 14.85 -10.50 0.96
N HIS A 169 13.91 -11.31 1.47
CA HIS A 169 12.48 -11.02 1.37
C HIS A 169 12.10 -9.69 2.05
N GLY A 170 12.68 -9.38 3.21
CA GLY A 170 12.45 -8.11 3.89
C GLY A 170 12.94 -6.91 3.08
N LEU A 171 14.16 -7.00 2.51
CA LEU A 171 14.71 -5.97 1.63
C LEU A 171 13.86 -5.78 0.37
N TRP A 172 13.45 -6.88 -0.26
CA TRP A 172 12.60 -6.87 -1.45
C TRP A 172 11.22 -6.24 -1.18
N SER A 173 10.56 -6.66 -0.10
CA SER A 173 9.28 -6.08 0.32
C SER A 173 9.39 -4.58 0.58
N ALA A 174 10.45 -4.13 1.24
CA ALA A 174 10.69 -2.71 1.46
C ALA A 174 10.94 -1.93 0.16
N ALA A 175 11.63 -2.53 -0.81
CA ALA A 175 11.84 -1.94 -2.14
C ALA A 175 10.50 -1.65 -2.82
N LEU A 176 9.59 -2.63 -2.80
CA LEU A 176 8.26 -2.52 -3.40
C LEU A 176 7.39 -1.49 -2.67
N GLN A 177 7.43 -1.46 -1.34
CA GLN A 177 6.72 -0.45 -0.56
C GLN A 177 7.23 0.97 -0.86
N LEU A 178 8.55 1.16 -0.94
CA LEU A 178 9.14 2.45 -1.31
C LEU A 178 8.77 2.84 -2.75
N ALA A 179 8.84 1.90 -3.69
CA ALA A 179 8.48 2.16 -5.09
C ALA A 179 7.01 2.57 -5.23
N SER A 180 6.11 1.85 -4.57
CA SER A 180 4.68 2.18 -4.49
C SER A 180 4.44 3.55 -3.83
N ALA A 181 5.11 3.82 -2.69
CA ALA A 181 4.99 5.09 -1.99
C ALA A 181 5.46 6.29 -2.82
N ILE A 182 6.59 6.17 -3.53
CA ILE A 182 7.10 7.19 -4.47
C ILE A 182 6.06 7.50 -5.55
N CYS A 183 5.40 6.48 -6.09
CA CYS A 183 4.50 6.64 -7.23
C CYS A 183 3.08 7.04 -6.86
N ARG A 184 2.62 6.73 -5.64
CA ARG A 184 1.25 6.96 -5.18
C ARG A 184 1.12 8.06 -4.13
N HIS A 185 1.89 7.98 -3.04
CA HIS A 185 1.77 8.90 -1.92
C HIS A 185 2.65 10.15 -2.10
N TYR A 186 3.86 9.98 -2.61
CA TYR A 186 4.86 11.06 -2.75
C TYR A 186 5.03 11.54 -4.19
N TRP A 187 4.07 11.24 -5.08
CA TRP A 187 4.20 11.52 -6.50
C TRP A 187 4.49 12.99 -6.86
N PRO A 188 3.94 14.04 -6.18
CA PRO A 188 4.25 15.42 -6.56
C PRO A 188 5.71 15.77 -6.26
N ILE A 189 6.20 15.34 -5.08
CA ILE A 189 7.59 15.55 -4.68
C ILE A 189 8.53 14.76 -5.59
N ALA A 190 8.18 13.50 -5.88
CA ALA A 190 8.94 12.64 -6.78
C ALA A 190 9.02 13.23 -8.20
N LEU A 191 7.93 13.81 -8.70
CA LEU A 191 7.87 14.47 -9.99
C LEU A 191 8.78 15.69 -10.03
N ILE A 192 8.70 16.57 -9.03
CA ILE A 192 9.57 17.75 -8.92
C ILE A 192 11.04 17.31 -8.88
N ALA A 193 11.39 16.33 -8.05
CA ALA A 193 12.74 15.79 -7.96
C ALA A 193 13.23 15.19 -9.29
N ALA A 194 12.36 14.48 -10.02
CA ALA A 194 12.68 13.89 -11.32
C ALA A 194 12.91 14.94 -12.43
N VAL A 195 12.23 16.08 -12.36
CA VAL A 195 12.47 17.20 -13.28
C VAL A 195 13.83 17.84 -12.99
N LEU A 196 14.15 18.04 -11.72
CA LEU A 196 15.37 18.74 -11.28
C LEU A 196 16.65 17.88 -11.39
N SER A 197 16.53 16.55 -11.31
CA SER A 197 17.69 15.65 -11.27
C SER A 197 17.53 14.43 -12.17
N GLN A 198 18.52 14.20 -13.03
CA GLN A 198 18.58 13.00 -13.87
C GLN A 198 18.65 11.71 -13.04
N ARG A 199 19.25 11.77 -11.84
CA ARG A 199 19.35 10.62 -10.93
C ARG A 199 17.98 10.30 -10.33
N CYS A 200 17.30 11.30 -9.78
CA CYS A 200 15.95 11.14 -9.25
C CYS A 200 14.98 10.66 -10.34
N ARG A 201 15.14 11.13 -11.58
CA ARG A 201 14.36 10.65 -12.72
C ARG A 201 14.54 9.15 -12.95
N ARG A 202 15.79 8.65 -12.93
CA ARG A 202 16.07 7.20 -13.05
C ARG A 202 15.42 6.43 -11.90
N VAL A 203 15.54 6.90 -10.67
CA VAL A 203 14.93 6.26 -9.50
C VAL A 203 13.41 6.17 -9.64
N VAL A 204 12.74 7.26 -10.04
CA VAL A 204 11.29 7.30 -10.23
C VAL A 204 10.85 6.37 -11.36
N VAL A 205 11.56 6.34 -12.49
CA VAL A 205 11.25 5.43 -13.60
C VAL A 205 11.43 3.97 -13.19
N VAL A 206 12.54 3.65 -12.52
CA VAL A 206 12.81 2.29 -12.02
C VAL A 206 11.74 1.87 -11.01
N ALA A 207 11.40 2.73 -10.05
CA ALA A 207 10.31 2.49 -9.10
C ALA A 207 8.98 2.25 -9.82
N ALA A 208 8.64 3.08 -10.82
CA ALA A 208 7.40 2.96 -11.57
C ALA A 208 7.28 1.66 -12.35
N VAL A 209 8.38 1.22 -12.98
CA VAL A 209 8.43 -0.03 -13.73
C VAL A 209 8.44 -1.23 -12.79
N LEU A 210 9.29 -1.24 -11.76
CA LEU A 210 9.40 -2.36 -10.81
C LEU A 210 8.07 -2.64 -10.11
N ASP A 211 7.45 -1.61 -9.54
CA ASP A 211 6.15 -1.72 -8.87
C ASP A 211 5.03 -2.12 -9.86
N GLY A 212 5.04 -1.56 -11.07
CA GLY A 212 4.07 -1.91 -12.11
C GLY A 212 4.18 -3.35 -12.62
N VAL A 213 5.39 -3.83 -12.87
CA VAL A 213 5.66 -5.20 -13.35
C VAL A 213 5.38 -6.22 -12.26
N PHE A 214 5.84 -5.97 -11.03
CA PHE A 214 5.62 -6.87 -9.90
C PHE A 214 4.13 -7.06 -9.63
N ASP A 215 3.39 -5.95 -9.61
CA ASP A 215 1.96 -5.97 -9.35
C ASP A 215 1.17 -6.62 -10.51
N TRP A 216 1.55 -6.34 -11.77
CA TRP A 216 0.99 -7.05 -12.93
C TRP A 216 1.22 -8.56 -12.83
N ALA A 217 2.44 -9.00 -12.53
CA ALA A 217 2.75 -10.43 -12.44
C ALA A 217 1.94 -11.11 -11.33
N THR A 218 1.82 -10.45 -10.18
CA THR A 218 1.09 -10.98 -9.02
C THR A 218 -0.41 -11.08 -9.28
N ARG A 219 -1.01 -10.11 -9.98
CA ARG A 219 -2.46 -10.10 -10.25
C ARG A 219 -2.86 -10.84 -11.51
N ASN A 220 -2.03 -10.81 -12.56
CA ASN A 220 -2.29 -11.52 -13.81
C ASN A 220 -2.15 -13.05 -13.67
N GLY A 221 -1.32 -13.53 -12.74
CA GLY A 221 -1.25 -14.96 -12.41
C GLY A 221 -2.47 -15.48 -11.64
N ASN A 222 -3.32 -14.57 -11.14
CA ASN A 222 -4.45 -14.86 -10.26
C ASN A 222 -5.79 -14.39 -10.85
N ALA A 223 -5.79 -13.91 -12.10
CA ALA A 223 -7.00 -13.44 -12.77
C ALA A 223 -7.82 -14.65 -13.26
N ASP A 224 -9.14 -14.58 -13.07
CA ASP A 224 -10.09 -15.58 -13.55
C ASP A 224 -9.95 -15.82 -15.06
N GLU A 225 -10.16 -17.06 -15.52
CA GLU A 225 -9.94 -17.46 -16.92
C GLU A 225 -10.78 -16.62 -17.89
N ASP A 226 -11.96 -16.18 -17.45
CA ASP A 226 -12.89 -15.35 -18.21
C ASP A 226 -12.48 -13.87 -18.29
N THR A 227 -11.53 -13.43 -17.45
CA THR A 227 -11.09 -12.04 -17.44
C THR A 227 -10.05 -11.79 -18.53
N LYS A 228 -10.43 -11.08 -19.59
CA LYS A 228 -9.50 -10.69 -20.66
C LYS A 228 -8.29 -9.93 -20.10
N ARG A 229 -7.12 -10.58 -20.07
CA ARG A 229 -5.86 -10.07 -19.50
C ARG A 229 -5.42 -8.72 -20.06
N VAL A 230 -5.13 -7.74 -19.21
CA VAL A 230 -4.59 -6.45 -19.67
C VAL A 230 -3.10 -6.64 -20.00
N GLY A 231 -2.67 -6.21 -21.19
CA GLY A 231 -1.26 -6.26 -21.59
C GLY A 231 -0.37 -5.44 -20.64
N LEU A 232 0.87 -5.87 -20.44
CA LEU A 232 1.79 -5.32 -19.44
C LEU A 232 1.93 -3.78 -19.54
N LEU A 233 2.20 -3.24 -20.73
CA LEU A 233 2.40 -1.80 -20.91
C LEU A 233 1.14 -1.01 -20.54
N THR A 234 -0.02 -1.45 -21.04
CA THR A 234 -1.31 -0.83 -20.72
C THR A 234 -1.62 -0.91 -19.23
N TYR A 235 -1.25 -2.02 -18.58
CA TYR A 235 -1.43 -2.19 -17.15
C TYR A 235 -0.59 -1.19 -16.35
N ILE A 236 0.70 -1.08 -16.66
CA ILE A 236 1.61 -0.14 -15.98
C ILE A 236 1.10 1.30 -16.13
N LEU A 237 0.69 1.70 -17.34
CA LEU A 237 0.14 3.04 -17.58
C LEU A 237 -1.14 3.30 -16.77
N LEU A 238 -2.08 2.35 -16.76
CA LEU A 238 -3.31 2.47 -15.96
C LEU A 238 -3.02 2.48 -14.45
N LYS A 239 -2.03 1.71 -13.99
CA LYS A 239 -1.57 1.74 -12.59
C LYS A 239 -1.00 3.11 -12.22
N ARG A 240 -0.22 3.74 -13.10
CA ARG A 240 0.26 5.11 -12.87
C ARG A 240 -0.88 6.12 -12.81
N LEU A 241 -1.89 5.98 -13.67
CA LEU A 241 -3.08 6.84 -13.59
C LEU A 241 -3.87 6.63 -12.30
N ASP A 242 -4.00 5.39 -11.81
CA ASP A 242 -4.64 5.06 -10.52
C ASP A 242 -3.87 5.70 -9.36
N ASP A 243 -2.55 5.54 -9.34
CA ASP A 243 -1.69 6.05 -8.29
C ASP A 243 -1.69 7.59 -8.25
N ILE A 244 -1.67 8.25 -9.42
CA ILE A 244 -1.82 9.71 -9.52
C ILE A 244 -3.22 10.14 -9.08
N ALA A 245 -4.28 9.43 -9.50
CA ALA A 245 -5.64 9.75 -9.12
C ALA A 245 -5.82 9.71 -7.60
N TYR A 246 -5.43 8.59 -6.97
CA TYR A 246 -5.47 8.45 -5.51
C TYR A 246 -4.58 9.48 -4.82
N GLY A 247 -3.35 9.67 -5.31
CA GLY A 247 -2.41 10.65 -4.78
C GLY A 247 -2.97 12.07 -4.82
N LEU A 248 -3.61 12.49 -5.91
CA LEU A 248 -4.26 13.79 -6.00
C LEU A 248 -5.33 13.97 -4.92
N GLY A 249 -6.15 12.94 -4.71
CA GLY A 249 -7.13 12.89 -3.63
C GLY A 249 -6.49 13.07 -2.26
N LEU A 250 -5.45 12.29 -1.98
CA LEU A 250 -4.68 12.31 -0.74
C LEU A 250 -4.13 13.71 -0.45
N TRP A 251 -3.43 14.32 -1.41
CA TRP A 251 -2.85 15.65 -1.24
C TRP A 251 -3.93 16.73 -1.09
N THR A 252 -5.04 16.62 -1.81
CA THR A 252 -6.20 17.51 -1.63
C THR A 252 -6.78 17.39 -0.22
N GLY A 253 -6.91 16.18 0.31
CA GLY A 253 -7.34 15.92 1.68
C GLY A 253 -6.37 16.52 2.70
N VAL A 254 -5.06 16.33 2.53
CA VAL A 254 -4.02 16.91 3.41
C VAL A 254 -4.09 18.43 3.46
N VAL A 255 -4.26 19.09 2.30
CA VAL A 255 -4.39 20.55 2.23
C VAL A 255 -5.71 21.02 2.87
N ARG A 256 -6.82 20.33 2.60
CA ARG A 256 -8.15 20.67 3.14
C ARG A 256 -8.19 20.57 4.67
N GLU A 257 -7.71 19.45 5.21
CA GLU A 257 -7.68 19.19 6.65
C GLU A 257 -6.49 19.85 7.37
N ARG A 258 -5.55 20.45 6.62
CA ARG A 258 -4.28 21.04 7.12
C ARG A 258 -3.48 20.06 7.98
N HIS A 259 -3.51 18.77 7.65
CA HIS A 259 -2.91 17.71 8.45
C HIS A 259 -2.09 16.74 7.59
N ALA A 260 -0.76 16.81 7.70
CA ALA A 260 0.17 16.00 6.91
C ALA A 260 0.38 14.57 7.44
N GLY A 261 -0.34 14.15 8.48
CA GLY A 261 -0.14 12.83 9.09
C GLY A 261 -0.35 11.65 8.12
N ALA A 262 -1.23 11.79 7.13
CA ALA A 262 -1.45 10.77 6.09
C ALA A 262 -0.24 10.57 5.16
N LEU A 263 0.72 11.50 5.18
CA LEU A 263 1.99 11.43 4.44
C LEU A 263 3.16 11.02 5.34
N LYS A 264 2.95 10.84 6.65
CA LYS A 264 4.03 10.57 7.60
C LYS A 264 4.39 9.08 7.59
N PRO A 265 5.60 8.70 7.17
CA PRO A 265 6.04 7.31 7.25
C PRO A 265 6.22 6.88 8.71
N GLN A 266 6.01 5.60 8.99
CA GLN A 266 6.39 4.99 10.26
C GLN A 266 7.72 4.28 10.11
N ILE A 267 8.74 4.81 10.79
CA ILE A 267 10.06 4.21 10.83
C ILE A 267 10.16 3.39 12.12
N ARG A 268 10.25 2.07 11.97
CA ARG A 268 10.48 1.16 13.11
C ARG A 268 11.98 1.07 13.37
N THR A 269 12.36 1.27 14.63
CA THR A 269 13.75 1.12 15.11
C THR A 269 14.09 -0.32 15.39
#